data_AF-A0AAY5KS06-F1
#
_entry.id   AF-A0AAY5KS06-F1
#
_cell.length_a   1.000
_cell.length_b   1.000
_cell.length_c   1.000
_cell.angle_alpha   90.00
_cell.angle_beta   90.00
_cell.angle_gamma   90.00
#
_symmetry.space_group_name_H-M   'P 1'
#
loop_
_entity.id
_entity.type
_entity.pdbx_description
1 polymer ?
#
loop_
_entity_poly.entity_id
_entity_poly.type
_entity_poly.pdbx_seq_one_letter_code
_entity_poly.pdbx_strand_id
1 'polypeptide(L)'
;MHHCVQYFNEGHSYAVIVDMMSSLHGVNISLRTLKSKLNEAGLYRRKDYSSPNAVRNAIRSELRGPGQLFGYRSMWQVLKQKYNLRVKRDDVMNFLRELNPRGCENRARRRFTRRTYHSMGPNYMWHADGYDKLKPFGLAISGCIDGFSRKVWWLECGPTNNNPTVIAHYFMSCVRNLGVIPMRLRTDCGTENGIMAAIQCTLRHHHSDYYSGASSHMYGSSMNNQRIESWWSIFRKGRSQFWMELFADLRDAGYFNGSHEHQCLLRYCFGDVLQKDLDECVKLWNSHRIRPSRTAACPGGVPHELYYLPHRFGSRDCGFRIEQAELDALPEASLSMTPCGDPHMQEYLDSAMEHSQLQKPENWESASELYMRLKEMAHL
;
A
#
# COMPACT_ATOMS: atom_id res chain seq x y z
N MET A 1 19.24 -50.50 2.01
CA MET A 1 19.84 -49.93 3.24
C MET A 1 19.98 -48.41 3.12
N HIS A 2 20.51 -47.89 2.01
CA HIS A 2 20.65 -46.46 1.76
C HIS A 2 19.39 -45.63 2.03
N HIS A 3 18.23 -45.99 1.46
CA HIS A 3 16.96 -45.27 1.71
C HIS A 3 16.49 -45.31 3.17
N CYS A 4 16.69 -46.42 3.88
CA CYS A 4 16.36 -46.52 5.31
C CYS A 4 17.20 -45.53 6.16
N VAL A 5 18.49 -45.39 5.82
CA VAL A 5 19.42 -44.47 6.48
C VAL A 5 19.05 -43.02 6.18
N GLN A 6 18.72 -42.72 4.92
CA GLN A 6 18.24 -41.41 4.50
C GLN A 6 16.98 -40.99 5.28
N TYR A 7 15.93 -41.80 5.26
CA TYR A 7 14.68 -41.49 5.97
C TYR A 7 14.88 -41.40 7.49
N PHE A 8 15.81 -42.18 8.03
CA PHE A 8 16.21 -42.09 9.44
C PHE A 8 16.86 -40.73 9.77
N ASN A 9 17.76 -40.25 8.91
CA ASN A 9 18.43 -38.96 9.07
C ASN A 9 17.47 -37.77 8.86
N GLU A 10 16.54 -37.88 7.92
CA GLU A 10 15.46 -36.90 7.70
C GLU A 10 14.52 -36.81 8.93
N GLY A 11 14.43 -37.88 9.71
CA GLY A 11 13.83 -37.89 11.04
C GLY A 11 12.46 -38.53 11.14
N HIS A 12 12.02 -39.25 10.10
CA HIS A 12 10.78 -40.03 10.09
C HIS A 12 10.73 -41.02 11.27
N SER A 13 9.54 -41.38 11.76
CA SER A 13 9.39 -42.42 12.78
C SER A 13 9.71 -43.80 12.19
N TYR A 14 10.04 -44.80 13.01
CA TYR A 14 10.37 -46.13 12.47
C TYR A 14 9.20 -46.76 11.71
N ALA A 15 7.96 -46.53 12.15
CA ALA A 15 6.77 -46.99 11.44
C ALA A 15 6.65 -46.32 10.07
N VAL A 16 6.81 -44.99 10.02
CA VAL A 16 6.78 -44.24 8.76
C VAL A 16 7.88 -44.67 7.80
N ILE A 17 9.09 -44.98 8.30
CA ILE A 17 10.16 -45.50 7.45
C ILE A 17 9.77 -46.86 6.85
N VAL A 18 9.15 -47.75 7.62
CA VAL A 18 8.66 -49.04 7.11
C VAL A 18 7.61 -48.82 6.02
N ASP A 19 6.64 -47.94 6.27
CA ASP A 19 5.59 -47.63 5.30
C ASP A 19 6.17 -47.00 4.03
N MET A 20 7.09 -46.04 4.15
CA MET A 20 7.78 -45.43 3.02
C MET A 20 8.61 -46.44 2.22
N MET A 21 9.24 -47.43 2.87
CA MET A 21 9.97 -48.49 2.18
C MET A 21 9.02 -49.40 1.40
N SER A 22 7.83 -49.70 1.94
CA SER A 22 6.81 -50.49 1.26
C SER A 22 6.18 -49.72 0.08
N SER A 23 5.69 -48.50 0.33
CA SER A 23 4.92 -47.72 -0.64
C SER A 23 5.75 -47.05 -1.73
N LEU A 24 6.96 -46.58 -1.42
CA LEU A 24 7.79 -45.82 -2.38
C LEU A 24 8.86 -46.67 -3.06
N HIS A 25 9.27 -47.76 -2.41
CA HIS A 25 10.39 -48.60 -2.89
C HIS A 25 9.99 -50.07 -3.11
N GLY A 26 8.73 -50.45 -2.83
CA GLY A 26 8.26 -51.83 -2.99
C GLY A 26 8.93 -52.85 -2.05
N VAL A 27 9.60 -52.38 -0.99
CA VAL A 27 10.37 -53.24 -0.08
C VAL A 27 9.62 -53.40 1.25
N ASN A 28 9.10 -54.60 1.49
CA ASN A 28 8.47 -54.95 2.75
C ASN A 28 9.52 -55.34 3.79
N ILE A 29 9.72 -54.49 4.80
CA ILE A 29 10.60 -54.75 5.94
C ILE A 29 9.84 -54.67 7.25
N SER A 30 10.09 -55.61 8.17
CA SER A 30 9.50 -55.51 9.50
C SER A 30 10.16 -54.40 10.33
N LEU A 31 9.42 -53.82 11.28
CA LEU A 31 9.94 -52.87 12.27
C LEU A 31 11.18 -53.41 13.02
N ARG A 32 11.20 -54.72 13.33
CA ARG A 32 12.33 -55.39 13.99
C ARG A 32 13.55 -55.42 13.08
N THR A 33 13.37 -55.79 11.82
CA THR A 33 14.44 -55.83 10.82
C THR A 33 15.03 -54.44 10.57
N LEU A 34 14.19 -53.39 10.48
CA LEU A 34 14.66 -52.01 10.36
C LEU A 34 15.51 -51.60 11.56
N LYS A 35 15.04 -51.86 12.79
CA LYS A 35 15.78 -51.53 14.01
C LYS A 35 17.11 -52.29 14.12
N SER A 36 17.16 -53.57 13.75
CA SER A 36 18.40 -54.37 13.74
C SER A 36 19.42 -53.76 12.78
N LYS A 37 19.02 -53.52 11.53
CA LYS A 37 19.90 -52.96 10.49
C LYS A 37 20.43 -51.57 10.86
N LEU A 38 19.59 -50.71 11.43
CA LEU A 38 20.03 -49.39 11.90
C LEU A 38 21.00 -49.50 13.09
N ASN A 39 20.78 -50.44 14.02
CA ASN A 39 21.70 -50.70 15.13
C ASN A 39 23.05 -51.24 14.66
N GLU A 40 23.06 -52.19 13.72
CA GLU A 40 24.27 -52.72 13.07
C GLU A 40 25.06 -51.61 12.35
N ALA A 41 24.35 -50.63 11.78
CA ALA A 41 24.94 -49.44 11.16
C ALA A 41 25.32 -48.33 12.16
N GLY A 42 25.18 -48.55 13.48
CA GLY A 42 25.50 -47.54 14.50
C GLY A 42 24.58 -46.32 14.54
N LEU A 43 23.36 -46.45 14.00
CA LEU A 43 22.39 -45.35 13.87
C LEU A 43 21.37 -45.36 15.00
N TYR A 44 21.58 -44.48 15.97
CA TYR A 44 20.73 -44.34 17.16
C TYR A 44 20.08 -42.95 17.23
N ARG A 45 18.83 -42.89 17.70
CA ARG A 45 18.08 -41.60 17.82
C ARG A 45 18.43 -40.80 19.09
N ARG A 46 18.86 -41.45 20.15
CA ARG A 46 19.04 -40.86 21.50
C ARG A 46 20.38 -41.22 22.14
N LYS A 47 21.38 -41.53 21.30
CA LYS A 47 22.78 -41.80 21.69
C LYS A 47 23.70 -41.04 20.72
N ASP A 48 24.95 -40.85 21.11
CA ASP A 48 26.01 -40.22 20.31
C ASP A 48 25.67 -38.78 19.87
N TYR A 49 25.39 -37.93 20.86
CA TYR A 49 25.16 -36.50 20.61
C TYR A 49 26.43 -35.83 20.08
N SER A 50 26.26 -34.97 19.08
CA SER A 50 27.33 -34.18 18.50
C SER A 50 27.91 -33.20 19.52
N SER A 51 29.20 -32.83 19.37
CA SER A 51 29.86 -31.93 20.32
C SER A 51 29.15 -30.56 20.39
N PRO A 52 29.06 -29.93 21.57
CA PRO A 52 28.47 -28.60 21.72
C PRO A 52 29.09 -27.54 20.80
N ASN A 53 30.40 -27.64 20.56
CA ASN A 53 31.13 -26.71 19.69
C ASN A 53 30.73 -26.86 18.21
N ALA A 54 30.57 -28.10 17.72
CA ALA A 54 30.11 -28.34 16.36
C ALA A 54 28.70 -27.78 16.14
N VAL A 55 27.80 -27.97 17.12
CA VAL A 55 26.44 -27.43 17.08
C VAL A 55 26.45 -25.90 17.08
N ARG A 56 27.23 -25.26 17.97
CA ARG A 56 27.35 -23.80 18.04
C ARG A 56 27.89 -23.20 16.74
N ASN A 57 28.88 -23.85 16.12
CA ASN A 57 29.44 -23.39 14.85
C ASN A 57 28.43 -23.50 13.70
N ALA A 58 27.68 -24.60 13.62
CA ALA A 58 26.61 -24.75 12.62
C ALA A 58 25.50 -23.71 12.81
N ILE A 59 25.07 -23.45 14.06
CA ILE A 59 24.10 -22.38 14.36
C ILE A 59 24.64 -21.02 13.91
N ARG A 60 25.90 -20.69 14.23
CA ARG A 60 26.53 -19.42 13.80
C ARG A 60 26.56 -19.29 12.28
N SER A 61 26.82 -20.37 11.56
CA SER A 61 26.79 -20.38 10.09
C SER A 61 25.39 -20.06 9.55
N GLU A 62 24.34 -20.66 10.11
CA GLU A 62 22.95 -20.41 9.70
C GLU A 62 22.48 -19.00 10.05
N LEU A 63 22.92 -18.47 11.20
CA LEU A 63 22.59 -17.11 11.63
C LEU A 63 23.18 -16.01 10.73
N ARG A 64 24.18 -16.31 9.89
CA ARG A 64 24.71 -15.38 8.89
C ARG A 64 23.83 -15.25 7.63
N GLY A 65 22.81 -16.09 7.50
CA GLY A 65 21.93 -16.14 6.33
C GLY A 65 20.44 -16.12 6.70
N PRO A 66 19.58 -16.75 5.88
CA PRO A 66 18.14 -16.86 6.16
C PRO A 66 17.83 -17.52 7.51
N GLY A 67 18.73 -18.37 8.02
CA GLY A 67 18.60 -19.06 9.29
C GLY A 67 18.56 -18.16 10.53
N GLN A 68 18.88 -16.85 10.39
CA GLN A 68 18.66 -15.86 11.45
C GLN A 68 17.20 -15.77 11.90
N LEU A 69 16.26 -16.08 11.00
CA LEU A 69 14.81 -16.02 11.25
C LEU A 69 14.28 -17.29 11.93
N PHE A 70 15.01 -18.41 11.88
CA PHE A 70 14.54 -19.69 12.40
C PHE A 70 14.31 -19.67 13.92
N GLY A 71 13.17 -20.21 14.33
CA GLY A 71 12.95 -20.62 15.72
C GLY A 71 13.71 -21.90 16.05
N TYR A 72 13.80 -22.24 17.34
CA TYR A 72 14.58 -23.39 17.80
C TYR A 72 14.16 -24.73 17.19
N ARG A 73 12.88 -24.92 16.84
CA ARG A 73 12.40 -26.13 16.15
C ARG A 73 12.92 -26.24 14.72
N SER A 74 12.84 -25.15 13.95
CA SER A 74 13.36 -25.10 12.59
C SER A 74 14.88 -25.21 12.56
N MET A 75 15.57 -24.52 13.46
CA MET A 75 17.03 -24.65 13.60
C MET A 75 17.43 -26.08 13.98
N TRP A 76 16.70 -26.73 14.90
CA TRP A 76 16.93 -28.12 15.25
C TRP A 76 16.78 -29.07 14.05
N GLN A 77 15.78 -28.84 13.20
CA GLN A 77 15.59 -29.61 11.97
C GLN A 77 16.74 -29.37 10.97
N VAL A 78 17.18 -28.12 10.77
CA VAL A 78 18.30 -27.80 9.87
C VAL A 78 19.61 -28.44 10.36
N LEU A 79 19.89 -28.36 11.66
CA LEU A 79 21.07 -29.01 12.25
C LEU A 79 21.05 -30.53 11.99
N LYS A 80 19.87 -31.15 12.03
CA LYS A 80 19.72 -32.58 11.78
C LYS A 80 19.81 -32.94 10.29
N GLN A 81 19.13 -32.21 9.41
CA GLN A 81 18.98 -32.58 8.00
C GLN A 81 20.11 -32.07 7.12
N LYS A 82 20.61 -30.85 7.37
CA LYS A 82 21.67 -30.22 6.57
C LYS A 82 23.06 -30.54 7.10
N TYR A 83 23.23 -30.48 8.42
CA TYR A 83 24.53 -30.68 9.07
C TYR A 83 24.74 -32.09 9.63
N ASN A 84 23.72 -32.96 9.56
CA ASN A 84 23.75 -34.32 10.11
C ASN A 84 24.15 -34.37 11.60
N LEU A 85 23.80 -33.33 12.37
CA LEU A 85 24.13 -33.22 13.78
C LEU A 85 23.02 -33.81 14.66
N ARG A 86 23.44 -34.59 15.66
CA ARG A 86 22.55 -35.17 16.68
C ARG A 86 22.56 -34.29 17.91
N VAL A 87 21.49 -33.56 18.16
CA VAL A 87 21.39 -32.62 19.29
C VAL A 87 19.99 -32.66 19.91
N LYS A 88 19.89 -32.44 21.23
CA LYS A 88 18.58 -32.29 21.87
C LYS A 88 17.97 -30.94 21.51
N ARG A 89 16.65 -30.93 21.36
CA ARG A 89 15.92 -29.71 21.01
C ARG A 89 16.11 -28.60 22.05
N ASP A 90 16.19 -28.97 23.32
CA ASP A 90 16.34 -28.01 24.43
C ASP A 90 17.75 -27.39 24.45
N ASP A 91 18.77 -28.14 24.05
CA ASP A 91 20.13 -27.63 23.87
C ASP A 91 20.17 -26.59 22.74
N VAL A 92 19.50 -26.86 21.61
CA VAL A 92 19.37 -25.88 20.51
C VAL A 92 18.64 -24.61 20.96
N MET A 93 17.60 -24.75 21.79
CA MET A 93 16.90 -23.60 22.37
C MET A 93 17.84 -22.76 23.25
N ASN A 94 18.62 -23.39 24.11
CA ASN A 94 19.57 -22.71 24.98
C ASN A 94 20.70 -22.05 24.18
N PHE A 95 21.29 -22.75 23.21
CA PHE A 95 22.31 -22.18 22.34
C PHE A 95 21.78 -21.01 21.50
N LEU A 96 20.53 -21.05 21.02
CA LEU A 96 19.94 -19.93 20.30
C LEU A 96 19.64 -18.72 21.18
N ARG A 97 19.26 -18.93 22.45
CA ARG A 97 19.09 -17.83 23.41
C ARG A 97 20.42 -17.12 23.67
N GLU A 98 21.51 -17.87 23.72
CA GLU A 98 22.86 -17.32 23.91
C GLU A 98 23.42 -16.67 22.64
N LEU A 99 23.30 -17.33 21.48
CA LEU A 99 23.91 -16.90 20.22
C LEU A 99 23.07 -15.86 19.45
N ASN A 100 21.75 -15.81 19.69
CA ASN A 100 20.84 -14.84 19.06
C ASN A 100 19.76 -14.37 20.06
N PRO A 101 20.14 -13.69 21.16
CA PRO A 101 19.21 -13.23 22.18
C PRO A 101 18.17 -12.26 21.60
N ARG A 102 18.60 -11.33 20.74
CA ARG A 102 17.72 -10.35 20.07
C ARG A 102 16.69 -11.03 19.15
N GLY A 103 17.11 -11.99 18.33
CA GLY A 103 16.18 -12.73 17.47
C GLY A 103 15.19 -13.58 18.27
N CYS A 104 15.62 -14.16 19.39
CA CYS A 104 14.75 -14.89 20.31
C CYS A 104 13.71 -13.96 20.96
N GLU A 105 14.13 -12.79 21.42
CA GLU A 105 13.24 -11.78 22.00
C GLU A 105 12.23 -11.24 20.98
N ASN A 106 12.70 -10.89 19.77
CA ASN A 106 11.84 -10.40 18.69
C ASN A 106 10.74 -11.42 18.33
N ARG A 107 11.07 -12.71 18.27
CA ARG A 107 10.10 -13.80 18.04
C ARG A 107 9.14 -14.00 19.21
N ALA A 108 9.64 -13.93 20.45
CA ALA A 108 8.80 -14.07 21.65
C ALA A 108 7.74 -12.97 21.73
N ARG A 109 8.07 -11.75 21.30
CA ARG A 109 7.15 -10.60 21.23
C ARG A 109 6.06 -10.74 20.16
N ARG A 110 6.12 -11.77 19.28
CA ARG A 110 5.19 -12.00 18.14
C ARG A 110 4.92 -10.74 17.31
N ARG A 111 5.87 -9.81 17.25
CA ARG A 111 5.67 -8.50 16.65
C ARG A 111 6.27 -8.50 15.25
N PHE A 112 5.46 -8.24 14.25
CA PHE A 112 5.94 -8.06 12.88
C PHE A 112 6.89 -6.85 12.84
N THR A 113 8.13 -7.07 12.40
CA THR A 113 9.09 -5.99 12.16
C THR A 113 8.66 -5.21 10.93
N ARG A 114 7.88 -4.15 11.13
CA ARG A 114 7.48 -3.25 10.04
C ARG A 114 8.71 -2.48 9.55
N ARG A 115 8.93 -2.44 8.23
CA ARG A 115 9.94 -1.56 7.64
C ARG A 115 9.63 -0.12 8.06
N THR A 116 10.65 0.58 8.55
CA THR A 116 10.50 1.98 8.97
C THR A 116 10.43 2.85 7.72
N TYR A 117 9.37 3.65 7.58
CA TYR A 117 9.22 4.56 6.44
C TYR A 117 10.28 5.66 6.49
N HIS A 118 11.25 5.67 5.56
CA HIS A 118 12.29 6.69 5.59
C HIS A 118 11.91 7.91 4.74
N SER A 119 11.98 9.11 5.32
CA SER A 119 11.88 10.36 4.59
C SER A 119 12.83 11.40 5.15
N MET A 120 13.52 12.13 4.26
CA MET A 120 14.46 13.18 4.64
C MET A 120 13.76 14.49 5.04
N GLY A 121 12.52 14.68 4.61
CA GLY A 121 11.72 15.87 4.86
C GLY A 121 10.57 16.05 3.89
N PRO A 122 9.88 17.20 3.93
CA PRO A 122 8.87 17.56 2.95
C PRO A 122 9.41 17.50 1.53
N ASN A 123 8.54 17.18 0.57
CA ASN A 123 8.86 17.02 -0.85
C ASN A 123 9.89 15.93 -1.16
N TYR A 124 10.33 15.14 -0.18
CA TYR A 124 11.20 14.00 -0.44
C TYR A 124 10.48 12.93 -1.26
N MET A 125 9.20 12.69 -0.96
CA MET A 125 8.36 11.76 -1.70
C MET A 125 6.90 12.15 -1.59
N TRP A 126 6.26 12.37 -2.73
CA TRP A 126 4.80 12.48 -2.82
C TRP A 126 4.20 11.13 -3.19
N HIS A 127 3.03 10.85 -2.63
CA HIS A 127 2.27 9.61 -2.81
C HIS A 127 0.94 9.97 -3.44
N ALA A 128 0.75 9.64 -4.71
CA ALA A 128 -0.48 9.88 -5.44
C ALA A 128 -1.22 8.57 -5.68
N ASP A 129 -2.54 8.61 -5.60
CA ASP A 129 -3.41 7.44 -5.69
C ASP A 129 -4.87 7.81 -5.98
N GLY A 130 -5.65 6.84 -6.47
CA GLY A 130 -7.08 6.95 -6.72
C GLY A 130 -7.92 6.31 -5.61
N TYR A 131 -9.09 6.87 -5.35
CA TYR A 131 -10.05 6.36 -4.38
C TYR A 131 -11.38 5.97 -5.06
N ASP A 132 -11.58 4.67 -5.24
CA ASP A 132 -12.63 4.09 -6.08
C ASP A 132 -13.96 3.80 -5.38
N LYS A 133 -14.16 4.21 -4.12
CA LYS A 133 -15.37 3.81 -3.37
C LYS A 133 -16.67 4.45 -3.86
N LEU A 134 -16.58 5.59 -4.54
CA LEU A 134 -17.73 6.26 -5.15
C LEU A 134 -17.88 5.96 -6.65
N LYS A 135 -16.96 5.18 -7.23
CA LYS A 135 -16.94 4.83 -8.66
C LYS A 135 -18.21 4.10 -9.13
N PRO A 136 -18.87 3.24 -8.32
CA PRO A 136 -20.17 2.68 -8.68
C PRO A 136 -21.27 3.72 -8.92
N PHE A 137 -21.10 4.94 -8.41
CA PHE A 137 -22.01 6.07 -8.57
C PHE A 137 -21.52 7.08 -9.64
N GLY A 138 -20.44 6.73 -10.34
CA GLY A 138 -19.86 7.57 -11.39
C GLY A 138 -18.89 8.66 -10.89
N LEU A 139 -18.52 8.67 -9.62
CA LEU A 139 -17.59 9.64 -9.04
C LEU A 139 -16.26 8.96 -8.67
N ALA A 140 -15.14 9.49 -9.17
CA ALA A 140 -13.80 9.02 -8.84
C ALA A 140 -13.02 10.13 -8.15
N ILE A 141 -12.34 9.81 -7.05
CA ILE A 141 -11.51 10.77 -6.31
C ILE A 141 -10.04 10.46 -6.58
N SER A 142 -9.24 11.49 -6.87
CA SER A 142 -7.78 11.41 -6.92
C SER A 142 -7.20 12.20 -5.74
N GLY A 143 -6.17 11.67 -5.10
CA GLY A 143 -5.47 12.39 -4.05
C GLY A 143 -3.96 12.30 -4.19
N CYS A 144 -3.27 13.23 -3.52
CA CYS A 144 -1.84 13.16 -3.31
C CYS A 144 -1.44 13.69 -1.94
N ILE A 145 -0.47 13.05 -1.32
CA ILE A 145 0.01 13.40 0.01
C ILE A 145 1.53 13.42 0.08
N ASP A 146 2.08 14.43 0.76
CA ASP A 146 3.50 14.46 1.09
C ASP A 146 3.86 13.42 2.16
N GLY A 147 4.88 12.61 1.91
CA GLY A 147 5.20 11.46 2.73
C GLY A 147 5.80 11.79 4.11
N PHE A 148 6.38 12.97 4.30
CA PHE A 148 6.94 13.40 5.59
C PHE A 148 5.92 14.15 6.44
N SER A 149 5.40 15.25 5.92
CA SER A 149 4.48 16.15 6.60
C SER A 149 3.09 15.52 6.74
N ARG A 150 2.72 14.64 5.81
CA ARG A 150 1.34 14.15 5.59
C ARG A 150 0.38 15.27 5.19
N LYS A 151 0.91 16.34 4.59
CA LYS A 151 0.10 17.39 3.97
C LYS A 151 -0.53 16.82 2.69
N VAL A 152 -1.84 16.95 2.56
CA VAL A 152 -2.57 16.58 1.34
C VAL A 152 -2.46 17.73 0.36
N TRP A 153 -2.07 17.40 -0.87
CA TRP A 153 -1.82 18.36 -1.93
C TRP A 153 -3.05 18.67 -2.74
N TRP A 154 -3.71 17.62 -3.21
CA TRP A 154 -4.97 17.70 -3.90
C TRP A 154 -5.87 16.55 -3.44
N LEU A 155 -7.16 16.77 -3.58
CA LEU A 155 -8.22 15.81 -3.34
C LEU A 155 -9.36 16.16 -4.28
N GLU A 156 -9.28 15.65 -5.51
CA GLU A 156 -10.08 16.09 -6.64
C GLU A 156 -11.08 15.02 -7.02
N CYS A 157 -12.33 15.42 -7.17
CA CYS A 157 -13.41 14.57 -7.66
C CYS A 157 -13.58 14.79 -9.16
N GLY A 158 -13.72 13.70 -9.91
CA GLY A 158 -14.01 13.75 -11.33
C GLY A 158 -14.78 12.52 -11.83
N PRO A 159 -15.14 12.51 -13.12
CA PRO A 159 -15.89 11.41 -13.73
C PRO A 159 -15.06 10.12 -13.88
N THR A 160 -13.74 10.24 -13.90
CA THR A 160 -12.84 9.11 -14.07
C THR A 160 -11.50 9.37 -13.41
N ASN A 161 -10.90 8.33 -12.85
CA ASN A 161 -9.50 8.29 -12.46
C ASN A 161 -8.68 7.32 -13.34
N ASN A 162 -9.30 6.74 -14.38
CA ASN A 162 -8.62 5.83 -15.30
C ASN A 162 -7.97 6.59 -16.48
N ASN A 163 -8.30 7.88 -16.67
CA ASN A 163 -7.78 8.69 -17.76
C ASN A 163 -6.46 9.36 -17.33
N PRO A 164 -5.31 9.04 -17.97
CA PRO A 164 -4.03 9.62 -17.61
C PRO A 164 -3.95 11.14 -17.73
N THR A 165 -4.71 11.73 -18.66
CA THR A 165 -4.75 13.19 -18.86
C THR A 165 -5.37 13.91 -17.67
N VAL A 166 -6.39 13.31 -17.04
CA VAL A 166 -7.05 13.86 -15.84
C VAL A 166 -6.09 13.86 -14.65
N ILE A 167 -5.43 12.74 -14.40
CA ILE A 167 -4.47 12.61 -13.29
C ILE A 167 -3.26 13.55 -13.50
N ALA A 168 -2.77 13.65 -14.74
CA ALA A 168 -1.72 14.58 -15.10
C ALA A 168 -2.13 16.05 -14.89
N HIS A 169 -3.38 16.41 -15.20
CA HIS A 169 -3.90 17.75 -14.96
C HIS A 169 -3.89 18.12 -13.48
N TYR A 170 -4.35 17.22 -12.59
CA TYR A 170 -4.33 17.48 -11.14
C TYR A 170 -2.89 17.69 -10.63
N PHE A 171 -1.96 16.87 -11.08
CA PHE A 171 -0.55 17.03 -10.75
C PHE A 171 0.02 18.35 -11.27
N MET A 172 -0.19 18.68 -12.55
CA MET A 172 0.32 19.92 -13.15
C MET A 172 -0.28 21.16 -12.51
N SER A 173 -1.59 21.15 -12.22
CA SER A 173 -2.26 22.24 -11.51
C SER A 173 -1.63 22.47 -10.13
N CYS A 174 -1.38 21.37 -9.39
CA CYS A 174 -0.71 21.43 -8.11
C CYS A 174 0.72 22.00 -8.22
N VAL A 175 1.51 21.49 -9.17
CA VAL A 175 2.89 21.93 -9.38
C VAL A 175 2.96 23.39 -9.80
N ARG A 176 2.09 23.85 -10.72
CA ARG A 176 2.00 25.26 -11.12
C ARG A 176 1.69 26.18 -9.95
N ASN A 177 0.73 25.79 -9.10
CA ASN A 177 0.36 26.58 -7.92
C ASN A 177 1.48 26.64 -6.87
N LEU A 178 2.28 25.59 -6.74
CA LEU A 178 3.35 25.51 -5.74
C LEU A 178 4.70 26.03 -6.25
N GLY A 179 4.94 25.99 -7.56
CA GLY A 179 6.26 26.22 -8.17
C GLY A 179 7.32 25.19 -7.75
N VAL A 180 6.90 24.02 -7.26
CA VAL A 180 7.79 22.99 -6.70
C VAL A 180 7.33 21.60 -7.11
N ILE A 181 8.30 20.74 -7.44
CA ILE A 181 8.10 19.29 -7.62
C ILE A 181 8.83 18.48 -6.55
N PRO A 182 8.35 17.28 -6.21
CA PRO A 182 9.04 16.44 -5.25
C PRO A 182 10.35 15.89 -5.82
N MET A 183 11.26 15.52 -4.94
CA MET A 183 12.44 14.71 -5.30
C MET A 183 12.01 13.40 -5.94
N ARG A 184 10.93 12.79 -5.42
CA ARG A 184 10.38 11.54 -5.91
C ARG A 184 8.85 11.55 -5.92
N LEU A 185 8.26 11.07 -7.00
CA LEU A 185 6.84 10.75 -7.06
C LEU A 185 6.65 9.24 -6.95
N ARG A 186 5.71 8.81 -6.10
CA ARG A 186 5.28 7.43 -6.00
C ARG A 186 3.83 7.30 -6.39
N THR A 187 3.55 6.31 -7.23
CA THR A 187 2.21 5.95 -7.69
C THR A 187 2.06 4.44 -7.68
N ASP A 188 0.83 3.99 -7.74
CA ASP A 188 0.53 2.59 -7.99
C ASP A 188 0.84 2.20 -9.45
N CYS A 189 1.06 0.90 -9.68
CA CYS A 189 1.28 0.30 -11.00
C CYS A 189 -0.01 0.33 -11.85
N GLY A 190 -0.43 1.51 -12.27
CA GLY A 190 -1.60 1.71 -13.10
C GLY A 190 -1.27 2.56 -14.34
N THR A 191 -1.93 2.25 -15.46
CA THR A 191 -1.70 2.96 -16.73
C THR A 191 -2.17 4.42 -16.66
N GLU A 192 -3.13 4.72 -15.78
CA GLU A 192 -3.63 6.05 -15.48
C GLU A 192 -2.55 7.01 -14.95
N ASN A 193 -1.47 6.49 -14.35
CA ASN A 193 -0.41 7.33 -13.78
C ASN A 193 0.72 7.65 -14.76
N GLY A 194 0.68 7.08 -15.98
CA GLY A 194 1.79 7.11 -16.93
C GLY A 194 2.20 8.53 -17.37
N ILE A 195 1.23 9.40 -17.68
CA ILE A 195 1.53 10.79 -18.10
C ILE A 195 2.11 11.59 -16.93
N MET A 196 1.51 11.49 -15.74
CA MET A 196 2.03 12.14 -14.53
C MET A 196 3.47 11.69 -14.21
N ALA A 197 3.75 10.39 -14.35
CA ALA A 197 5.10 9.85 -14.19
C ALA A 197 6.10 10.40 -15.22
N ALA A 198 5.68 10.52 -16.49
CA ALA A 198 6.50 11.09 -17.55
C ALA A 198 6.81 12.56 -17.28
N ILE A 199 5.82 13.36 -16.89
CA ILE A 199 5.99 14.78 -16.53
C ILE A 199 7.01 14.94 -15.41
N GLN A 200 6.87 14.19 -14.31
CA GLN A 200 7.82 14.22 -13.20
C GLN A 200 9.25 13.91 -13.68
N CYS A 201 9.42 12.86 -14.49
CA CYS A 201 10.73 12.50 -15.03
C CYS A 201 11.33 13.59 -15.93
N THR A 202 10.50 14.23 -16.75
CA THR A 202 10.91 15.32 -17.66
C THR A 202 11.36 16.55 -16.89
N LEU A 203 10.55 17.04 -15.93
CA LEU A 203 10.91 18.20 -15.11
C LEU A 203 12.15 17.94 -14.24
N ARG A 204 12.45 16.67 -13.95
CA ARG A 204 13.63 16.25 -13.19
C ARG A 204 14.83 15.93 -14.06
N HIS A 205 14.75 16.04 -15.39
CA HIS A 205 15.79 15.56 -16.31
C HIS A 205 17.13 16.28 -16.14
N HIS A 206 17.12 17.61 -15.96
CA HIS A 206 18.34 18.42 -15.86
C HIS A 206 18.98 18.44 -14.45
N HIS A 207 18.35 17.78 -13.47
CA HIS A 207 18.87 17.74 -12.11
C HIS A 207 19.96 16.68 -11.93
N SER A 208 20.84 16.87 -10.94
CA SER A 208 22.06 16.07 -10.77
C SER A 208 22.07 15.16 -9.54
N ASP A 209 21.00 15.12 -8.74
CA ASP A 209 20.92 14.20 -7.61
C ASP A 209 20.63 12.76 -8.06
N TYR A 210 20.84 11.81 -7.15
CA TYR A 210 20.68 10.37 -7.41
C TYR A 210 19.31 9.97 -7.97
N TYR A 211 18.25 10.75 -7.68
CA TYR A 211 16.88 10.48 -8.12
C TYR A 211 16.45 11.39 -9.28
N SER A 212 17.36 11.96 -10.07
CA SER A 212 16.97 12.78 -11.22
C SER A 212 16.44 11.96 -12.40
N GLY A 213 15.79 12.65 -13.35
CA GLY A 213 15.23 12.05 -14.56
C GLY A 213 14.29 10.88 -14.27
N ALA A 214 14.53 9.75 -14.94
CA ALA A 214 13.72 8.53 -14.79
C ALA A 214 13.70 7.94 -13.37
N SER A 215 14.70 8.26 -12.53
CA SER A 215 14.76 7.78 -11.14
C SER A 215 13.89 8.60 -10.17
N SER A 216 13.30 9.70 -10.66
CA SER A 216 12.43 10.59 -9.89
C SER A 216 10.99 10.07 -9.77
N HIS A 217 10.63 9.03 -10.50
CA HIS A 217 9.36 8.32 -10.35
C HIS A 217 9.59 6.88 -9.88
N MET A 218 8.64 6.34 -9.12
CA MET A 218 8.66 4.94 -8.71
C MET A 218 7.24 4.39 -8.66
N TYR A 219 7.02 3.34 -9.45
CA TYR A 219 5.88 2.46 -9.26
C TYR A 219 6.04 1.62 -7.99
N GLY A 220 4.97 1.53 -7.20
CA GLY A 220 4.85 0.62 -6.06
C GLY A 220 3.55 -0.18 -6.16
N SER A 221 3.48 -1.33 -5.47
CA SER A 221 2.16 -1.88 -5.14
C SER A 221 1.44 -0.96 -4.15
N SER A 222 0.12 -1.01 -4.09
CA SER A 222 -0.71 -0.29 -3.10
C SER A 222 -0.17 -0.44 -1.66
N MET A 223 0.30 -1.63 -1.30
CA MET A 223 0.94 -1.92 0.00
C MET A 223 2.18 -1.07 0.30
N ASN A 224 2.83 -0.51 -0.73
CA ASN A 224 4.01 0.35 -0.65
C ASN A 224 3.65 1.85 -0.76
N ASN A 225 2.43 2.19 -1.21
CA ASN A 225 1.87 3.55 -1.24
C ASN A 225 1.24 3.92 0.13
N GLN A 226 1.96 3.56 1.20
CA GLN A 226 1.41 3.47 2.57
C GLN A 226 0.85 4.79 3.12
N ARG A 227 1.33 5.93 2.62
CA ARG A 227 0.96 7.24 3.16
C ARG A 227 -0.44 7.65 2.75
N ILE A 228 -0.73 7.55 1.46
CA ILE A 228 -2.04 7.89 0.95
C ILE A 228 -3.07 6.81 1.30
N GLU A 229 -2.68 5.53 1.26
CA GLU A 229 -3.54 4.43 1.71
C GLU A 229 -3.93 4.51 3.19
N SER A 230 -2.98 4.90 4.05
CA SER A 230 -3.30 5.18 5.45
C SER A 230 -4.23 6.37 5.60
N TRP A 231 -4.13 7.37 4.71
CA TRP A 231 -4.98 8.54 4.72
C TRP A 231 -6.40 8.21 4.23
N TRP A 232 -6.55 7.39 3.18
CA TRP A 232 -7.84 6.88 2.71
C TRP A 232 -8.63 6.17 3.81
N SER A 233 -7.96 5.43 4.70
CA SER A 233 -8.63 4.81 5.85
C SER A 233 -9.25 5.83 6.80
N ILE A 234 -8.60 6.99 6.97
CA ILE A 234 -9.11 8.08 7.81
C ILE A 234 -10.23 8.81 7.08
N PHE A 235 -10.01 9.17 5.81
CA PHE A 235 -11.01 9.81 4.96
C PHE A 235 -12.30 9.00 4.90
N ARG A 236 -12.20 7.68 4.73
CA ARG A 236 -13.36 6.79 4.73
C ARG A 236 -14.14 6.87 6.02
N LYS A 237 -13.48 6.72 7.17
CA LYS A 237 -14.15 6.71 8.48
C LYS A 237 -14.73 8.06 8.88
N GLY A 238 -14.11 9.16 8.45
CA GLY A 238 -14.44 10.51 8.91
C GLY A 238 -15.29 11.32 7.96
N ARG A 239 -15.35 10.97 6.67
CA ARG A 239 -16.06 11.75 5.63
C ARG A 239 -16.74 10.85 4.61
N SER A 240 -15.99 10.07 3.84
CA SER A 240 -16.51 9.41 2.63
C SER A 240 -17.61 8.38 2.88
N GLN A 241 -17.71 7.82 4.09
CA GLN A 241 -18.76 6.85 4.43
C GLN A 241 -20.15 7.47 4.30
N PHE A 242 -20.32 8.75 4.66
CA PHE A 242 -21.58 9.48 4.49
C PHE A 242 -22.04 9.50 3.03
N TRP A 243 -21.16 9.90 2.11
CA TRP A 243 -21.47 9.93 0.68
C TRP A 243 -21.79 8.55 0.11
N MET A 244 -21.08 7.52 0.58
CA MET A 244 -21.36 6.14 0.18
C MET A 244 -22.76 5.68 0.63
N GLU A 245 -23.16 6.03 1.85
CA GLU A 245 -24.48 5.70 2.41
C GLU A 245 -25.58 6.48 1.70
N LEU A 246 -25.42 7.79 1.52
CA LEU A 246 -26.37 8.64 0.80
C LEU A 246 -26.68 8.10 -0.62
N PHE A 247 -25.65 7.75 -1.38
CA PHE A 247 -25.86 7.22 -2.74
C PHE A 247 -26.33 5.76 -2.74
N ALA A 248 -25.99 4.98 -1.72
CA ALA A 248 -26.55 3.65 -1.54
C ALA A 248 -28.06 3.72 -1.25
N ASP A 249 -28.51 4.67 -0.43
CA ASP A 249 -29.92 4.88 -0.12
C ASP A 249 -30.71 5.29 -1.38
N LEU A 250 -30.16 6.16 -2.24
CA LEU A 250 -30.76 6.48 -3.54
C LEU A 250 -30.94 5.25 -4.43
N ARG A 251 -29.93 4.36 -4.46
CA ARG A 251 -30.00 3.12 -5.23
C ARG A 251 -31.03 2.15 -4.64
N ASP A 252 -31.00 1.96 -3.33
CA ASP A 252 -31.82 0.97 -2.63
C ASP A 252 -33.31 1.40 -2.62
N ALA A 253 -33.59 2.71 -2.67
CA ALA A 253 -34.93 3.26 -2.91
C ALA A 253 -35.40 3.20 -4.38
N GLY A 254 -34.55 2.75 -5.30
CA GLY A 254 -34.87 2.63 -6.73
C GLY A 254 -34.69 3.93 -7.54
N TYR A 255 -34.10 4.99 -6.96
CA TYR A 255 -33.86 6.26 -7.66
C TYR A 255 -32.53 6.29 -8.44
N PHE A 256 -31.66 5.31 -8.23
CA PHE A 256 -30.40 5.15 -8.95
C PHE A 256 -30.20 3.72 -9.41
N ASN A 257 -30.00 3.51 -10.71
CA ASN A 257 -29.82 2.16 -11.30
C ASN A 257 -28.38 1.89 -11.77
N GLY A 258 -27.49 2.89 -11.72
CA GLY A 258 -26.11 2.76 -12.17
C GLY A 258 -25.87 2.96 -13.67
N SER A 259 -26.90 3.32 -14.45
CA SER A 259 -26.75 3.63 -15.88
C SER A 259 -25.85 4.85 -16.10
N HIS A 260 -25.39 5.01 -17.34
CA HIS A 260 -24.56 6.17 -17.73
C HIS A 260 -25.29 7.49 -17.44
N GLU A 261 -26.58 7.56 -17.76
CA GLU A 261 -27.43 8.73 -17.57
C GLU A 261 -27.58 9.08 -16.08
N HIS A 262 -27.84 8.09 -15.23
CA HIS A 262 -27.93 8.29 -13.78
C HIS A 262 -26.59 8.72 -13.18
N GLN A 263 -25.48 8.15 -13.65
CA GLN A 263 -24.15 8.59 -13.22
C GLN A 263 -23.84 10.02 -13.66
N CYS A 264 -24.21 10.41 -14.89
CA CYS A 264 -24.08 11.79 -15.36
C CYS A 264 -24.93 12.75 -14.50
N LEU A 265 -26.19 12.39 -14.25
CA LEU A 265 -27.10 13.20 -13.44
C LEU A 265 -26.58 13.35 -12.00
N LEU A 266 -26.11 12.26 -11.39
CA LEU A 266 -25.55 12.29 -10.04
C LEU A 266 -24.29 13.17 -9.99
N ARG A 267 -23.38 13.05 -10.96
CA ARG A 267 -22.22 13.95 -11.07
C ARG A 267 -22.62 15.41 -11.22
N TYR A 268 -23.61 15.70 -12.06
CA TYR A 268 -24.10 17.06 -12.28
C TYR A 268 -24.63 17.69 -10.98
N CYS A 269 -25.42 16.94 -10.20
CA CYS A 269 -26.05 17.47 -8.99
C CYS A 269 -25.09 17.51 -7.79
N PHE A 270 -24.25 16.49 -7.63
CA PHE A 270 -23.45 16.30 -6.42
C PHE A 270 -21.97 16.65 -6.60
N GLY A 271 -21.45 16.77 -7.83
CA GLY A 271 -20.02 16.94 -8.10
C GLY A 271 -19.43 18.17 -7.41
N ASP A 272 -20.03 19.35 -7.62
CA ASP A 272 -19.57 20.62 -7.02
C ASP A 272 -19.69 20.59 -5.49
N VAL A 273 -20.78 20.01 -4.96
CA VAL A 273 -21.02 19.89 -3.51
C VAL A 273 -20.01 18.95 -2.85
N LEU A 274 -19.73 17.82 -3.48
CA LEU A 274 -18.72 16.88 -3.01
C LEU A 274 -17.33 17.53 -3.07
N GLN A 275 -16.97 18.20 -4.17
CA GLN A 275 -15.67 18.88 -4.27
C GLN A 275 -15.49 19.92 -3.15
N LYS A 276 -16.53 20.69 -2.83
CA LYS A 276 -16.50 21.64 -1.71
C LYS A 276 -16.25 20.96 -0.35
N ASP A 277 -16.83 19.78 -0.11
CA ASP A 277 -16.55 18.97 1.08
C ASP A 277 -15.10 18.41 1.09
N LEU A 278 -14.59 17.99 -0.08
CA LEU A 278 -13.19 17.55 -0.23
C LEU A 278 -12.21 18.68 0.06
N ASP A 279 -12.46 19.89 -0.44
CA ASP A 279 -11.64 21.07 -0.19
C ASP A 279 -11.62 21.44 1.29
N GLU A 280 -12.78 21.38 1.96
CA GLU A 280 -12.85 21.57 3.41
C GLU A 280 -12.05 20.49 4.15
N CYS A 281 -12.17 19.23 3.73
CA CYS A 281 -11.42 18.11 4.29
C CYS A 281 -9.91 18.35 4.21
N VAL A 282 -9.41 18.78 3.05
CA VAL A 282 -7.98 19.12 2.84
C VAL A 282 -7.56 20.26 3.77
N LYS A 283 -8.34 21.35 3.85
CA LYS A 283 -8.04 22.51 4.71
C LYS A 283 -7.95 22.12 6.19
N LEU A 284 -8.94 21.37 6.69
CA LEU A 284 -8.98 20.90 8.07
C LEU A 284 -7.85 19.91 8.36
N TRP A 285 -7.63 18.94 7.48
CA TRP A 285 -6.55 17.97 7.61
C TRP A 285 -5.19 18.66 7.64
N ASN A 286 -4.96 19.62 6.75
CA ASN A 286 -3.66 20.25 6.68
C ASN A 286 -3.34 21.16 7.89
N SER A 287 -4.38 21.55 8.64
CA SER A 287 -4.28 22.40 9.85
C SER A 287 -4.38 21.61 11.16
N HIS A 288 -4.83 20.36 11.15
CA HIS A 288 -4.98 19.57 12.38
C HIS A 288 -3.65 19.05 12.91
N ARG A 289 -3.58 18.75 14.22
CA ARG A 289 -2.38 18.19 14.85
C ARG A 289 -2.41 16.65 14.83
N ILE A 290 -1.44 16.06 14.14
CA ILE A 290 -1.19 14.62 14.15
C ILE A 290 -0.40 14.26 15.40
N ARG A 291 -0.94 13.35 16.22
CA ARG A 291 -0.28 12.89 17.46
C ARG A 291 1.03 12.14 17.14
N PRO A 292 2.12 12.39 17.90
CA PRO A 292 3.34 11.59 17.79
C PRO A 292 3.08 10.11 18.08
N SER A 293 3.76 9.21 17.37
CA SER A 293 3.73 7.79 17.62
C SER A 293 5.14 7.24 17.74
N ARG A 294 5.40 6.45 18.79
CA ARG A 294 6.73 5.87 19.08
C ARG A 294 7.26 4.97 17.97
N THR A 295 6.38 4.46 17.12
CA THR A 295 6.74 3.57 16.01
C THR A 295 6.68 4.25 14.65
N ALA A 296 6.23 5.51 14.60
CA ALA A 296 6.18 6.26 13.37
C ALA A 296 7.57 6.84 13.07
N ALA A 297 7.99 6.70 11.83
CA ALA A 297 9.28 7.20 11.39
C ALA A 297 9.31 8.71 11.17
N CYS A 298 8.15 9.31 10.84
CA CYS A 298 8.01 10.75 10.71
C CYS A 298 7.43 11.34 12.00
N PRO A 299 7.86 12.57 12.39
CA PRO A 299 7.44 13.21 13.63
C PRO A 299 5.93 13.43 13.68
N GLY A 300 5.36 13.60 14.89
CA GLY A 300 4.03 14.18 15.04
C GLY A 300 4.06 15.70 14.82
N GLY A 301 2.91 16.33 14.59
CA GLY A 301 2.82 17.76 14.33
C GLY A 301 1.65 18.12 13.43
N VAL A 302 1.50 19.41 13.12
CA VAL A 302 0.53 19.89 12.15
C VAL A 302 1.13 19.76 10.74
N PRO A 303 0.43 19.19 9.73
CA PRO A 303 0.98 19.04 8.38
C PRO A 303 1.53 20.34 7.78
N HIS A 304 0.84 21.47 7.94
CA HIS A 304 1.38 22.79 7.55
C HIS A 304 2.71 23.12 8.25
N GLU A 305 2.79 22.98 9.57
CA GLU A 305 4.04 23.26 10.32
C GLU A 305 5.17 22.35 9.86
N LEU A 306 4.89 21.06 9.67
CA LEU A 306 5.87 20.07 9.23
C LEU A 306 6.38 20.35 7.82
N TYR A 307 5.51 20.87 6.95
CA TYR A 307 5.83 21.19 5.58
C TYR A 307 6.61 22.49 5.45
N TYR A 308 6.11 23.59 6.02
CA TYR A 308 6.69 24.93 5.86
C TYR A 308 7.86 25.21 6.81
N LEU A 309 7.95 24.50 7.95
CA LEU A 309 8.99 24.70 8.96
C LEU A 309 9.76 23.41 9.26
N PRO A 310 10.31 22.69 8.26
CA PRO A 310 10.92 21.37 8.47
C PRO A 310 12.16 21.43 9.38
N HIS A 311 12.85 22.57 9.42
CA HIS A 311 13.99 22.81 10.32
C HIS A 311 13.62 22.66 11.81
N ARG A 312 12.38 22.96 12.20
CA ARG A 312 11.90 22.76 13.58
C ARG A 312 11.80 21.29 13.99
N PHE A 313 11.84 20.39 13.01
CA PHE A 313 11.72 18.94 13.19
C PHE A 313 13.01 18.21 12.80
N GLY A 314 14.15 18.92 12.73
CA GLY A 314 15.45 18.33 12.36
C GLY A 314 15.52 17.85 10.92
N SER A 315 14.75 18.47 10.03
CA SER A 315 14.58 18.08 8.63
C SER A 315 14.76 19.28 7.70
N ARG A 316 14.71 19.07 6.39
CA ARG A 316 14.84 20.10 5.36
C ARG A 316 13.83 19.88 4.24
N ASP A 317 13.50 20.94 3.53
CA ASP A 317 12.78 20.83 2.28
C ASP A 317 13.65 20.09 1.24
N CYS A 318 13.06 19.11 0.57
CA CYS A 318 13.70 18.31 -0.48
C CYS A 318 13.11 18.60 -1.87
N GLY A 319 12.28 19.63 -2.00
CA GLY A 319 11.62 20.00 -3.25
C GLY A 319 12.55 20.72 -4.21
N PHE A 320 12.22 20.62 -5.49
CA PHE A 320 12.91 21.30 -6.57
C PHE A 320 12.01 22.40 -7.11
N ARG A 321 12.52 23.63 -7.15
CA ARG A 321 11.80 24.75 -7.75
C ARG A 321 11.78 24.59 -9.25
N ILE A 322 10.64 24.92 -9.85
CA ILE A 322 10.44 24.87 -11.30
C ILE A 322 9.98 26.24 -11.76
N GLU A 323 10.55 26.72 -12.86
CA GLU A 323 10.15 27.98 -13.48
C GLU A 323 8.87 27.80 -14.29
N GLN A 324 8.05 28.84 -14.36
CA GLN A 324 6.79 28.78 -15.11
C GLN A 324 7.02 28.45 -16.59
N ALA A 325 8.12 28.96 -17.19
CA ALA A 325 8.49 28.67 -18.57
C ALA A 325 8.72 27.16 -18.84
N GLU A 326 9.25 26.41 -17.86
CA GLU A 326 9.41 24.96 -17.98
C GLU A 326 8.06 24.23 -17.95
N LEU A 327 7.09 24.75 -17.19
CA LEU A 327 5.73 24.21 -17.11
C LEU A 327 4.90 24.55 -18.34
N ASP A 328 5.15 25.69 -18.97
CA ASP A 328 4.47 26.15 -20.20
C ASP A 328 4.99 25.40 -21.43
N ALA A 329 6.23 24.91 -21.40
CA ALA A 329 6.80 24.06 -22.45
C ALA A 329 6.20 22.65 -22.49
N LEU A 330 5.52 22.22 -21.41
CA LEU A 330 4.79 20.97 -21.39
C LEU A 330 3.41 21.18 -22.01
N PRO A 331 2.99 20.30 -22.96
CA PRO A 331 1.66 20.43 -23.56
C PRO A 331 0.61 20.39 -22.46
N GLU A 332 -0.28 21.39 -22.45
CA GLU A 332 -1.39 21.38 -21.53
C GLU A 332 -2.25 20.15 -21.78
N ALA A 333 -2.39 19.33 -20.74
CA ALA A 333 -3.50 18.41 -20.64
C ALA A 333 -4.77 19.25 -20.46
N SER A 334 -5.30 19.82 -21.55
CA SER A 334 -6.56 20.55 -21.49
C SER A 334 -7.65 19.58 -21.04
N LEU A 335 -8.19 19.82 -19.86
CA LEU A 335 -9.38 19.10 -19.39
C LEU A 335 -10.58 19.62 -20.17
N SER A 336 -10.89 18.95 -21.29
CA SER A 336 -12.19 19.08 -21.95
C SER A 336 -13.20 18.11 -21.32
N MET A 337 -13.24 17.99 -19.99
CA MET A 337 -14.22 17.15 -19.31
C MET A 337 -15.32 18.04 -18.75
N THR A 338 -16.55 17.81 -19.20
CA THR A 338 -17.72 18.47 -18.63
C THR A 338 -17.95 17.97 -17.19
N PRO A 339 -18.56 18.78 -16.30
CA PRO A 339 -18.84 18.39 -14.92
C PRO A 339 -19.59 17.06 -14.79
N CYS A 340 -20.59 16.80 -15.66
CA CYS A 340 -21.32 15.54 -15.66
C CYS A 340 -20.60 14.40 -16.41
N GLY A 341 -19.45 14.66 -17.02
CA GLY A 341 -18.63 13.67 -17.74
C GLY A 341 -19.10 13.33 -19.16
N ASP A 342 -20.21 13.91 -19.62
CA ASP A 342 -20.75 13.73 -20.97
C ASP A 342 -21.26 15.07 -21.53
N PRO A 343 -20.75 15.58 -22.67
CA PRO A 343 -21.17 16.87 -23.19
C PRO A 343 -22.66 16.99 -23.56
N HIS A 344 -23.28 15.93 -24.07
CA HIS A 344 -24.68 15.97 -24.50
C HIS A 344 -25.60 15.97 -23.28
N MET A 345 -25.30 15.14 -22.28
CA MET A 345 -26.02 15.18 -21.01
C MET A 345 -25.83 16.51 -20.28
N GLN A 346 -24.62 17.09 -20.35
CA GLN A 346 -24.34 18.41 -19.76
C GLN A 346 -25.25 19.48 -20.36
N GLU A 347 -25.29 19.59 -21.69
CA GLU A 347 -26.11 20.58 -22.41
C GLU A 347 -27.61 20.39 -22.14
N TYR A 348 -28.08 19.14 -22.09
CA TYR A 348 -29.46 18.83 -21.72
C TYR A 348 -29.81 19.28 -20.29
N LEU A 349 -28.96 18.96 -19.32
CA LEU A 349 -29.19 19.29 -17.91
C LEU A 349 -29.07 20.81 -17.66
N ASP A 350 -28.12 21.48 -18.30
CA ASP A 350 -27.99 22.95 -18.27
C ASP A 350 -29.26 23.62 -18.83
N SER A 351 -29.77 23.11 -19.96
CA SER A 351 -31.04 23.58 -20.52
C SER A 351 -32.21 23.35 -19.56
N ALA A 352 -32.31 22.16 -18.94
CA ALA A 352 -33.38 21.83 -18.00
C ALA A 352 -33.36 22.74 -16.75
N MET A 353 -32.16 23.05 -16.25
CA MET A 353 -31.93 23.99 -15.15
C MET A 353 -32.45 25.39 -15.49
N GLU A 354 -32.08 25.91 -16.67
CA GLU A 354 -32.48 27.25 -17.12
C GLU A 354 -33.99 27.37 -17.33
N HIS A 355 -34.61 26.43 -18.05
CA HIS A 355 -36.04 26.45 -18.34
C HIS A 355 -36.89 26.36 -17.06
N SER A 356 -36.39 25.63 -16.06
CA SER A 356 -37.10 25.39 -14.80
C SER A 356 -36.69 26.35 -13.68
N GLN A 357 -35.80 27.32 -13.97
CA GLN A 357 -35.25 28.29 -13.00
C GLN A 357 -34.70 27.63 -11.72
N LEU A 358 -34.07 26.46 -11.88
CA LEU A 358 -33.46 25.74 -10.77
C LEU A 358 -32.09 26.32 -10.44
N GLN A 359 -31.69 26.24 -9.17
CA GLN A 359 -30.42 26.75 -8.70
C GLN A 359 -29.42 25.62 -8.45
N LYS A 360 -28.14 25.92 -8.60
CA LYS A 360 -27.07 25.00 -8.21
C LYS A 360 -27.16 24.70 -6.72
N PRO A 361 -26.95 23.44 -6.30
CA PRO A 361 -27.07 23.05 -4.91
C PRO A 361 -25.87 23.52 -4.10
N GLU A 362 -26.09 23.85 -2.83
CA GLU A 362 -25.04 24.33 -1.92
C GLU A 362 -24.57 23.28 -0.91
N ASN A 363 -25.41 22.28 -0.68
CA ASN A 363 -25.26 21.20 0.30
C ASN A 363 -25.87 19.89 -0.25
N TRP A 364 -25.72 18.80 0.50
CA TRP A 364 -26.15 17.48 0.05
C TRP A 364 -27.68 17.35 0.02
N GLU A 365 -28.41 18.07 0.88
CA GLU A 365 -29.87 18.09 0.89
C GLU A 365 -30.42 18.71 -0.41
N SER A 366 -29.99 19.93 -0.73
CA SER A 366 -30.37 20.62 -1.97
C SER A 366 -29.91 19.88 -3.22
N ALA A 367 -28.76 19.19 -3.18
CA ALA A 367 -28.31 18.33 -4.28
C ALA A 367 -29.21 17.11 -4.47
N SER A 368 -29.72 16.52 -3.38
CA SER A 368 -30.67 15.41 -3.43
C SER A 368 -32.02 15.85 -3.99
N GLU A 369 -32.52 17.00 -3.57
CA GLU A 369 -33.75 17.60 -4.13
C GLU A 369 -33.60 17.89 -5.62
N LEU A 370 -32.47 18.47 -6.03
CA LEU A 370 -32.19 18.76 -7.43
C LEU A 370 -32.11 17.49 -8.27
N TYR A 371 -31.41 16.47 -7.76
CA TYR A 371 -31.29 15.16 -8.42
C TYR A 371 -32.68 14.56 -8.70
N MET A 372 -33.57 14.57 -7.71
CA MET A 372 -34.92 14.04 -7.87
C MET A 372 -35.74 14.81 -8.91
N ARG A 373 -35.69 16.15 -8.90
CA ARG A 373 -36.41 16.98 -9.88
C ARG A 373 -35.91 16.74 -11.31
N LEU A 374 -34.60 16.77 -11.51
CA LEU A 374 -34.00 16.57 -12.84
C LEU A 374 -34.20 15.14 -13.35
N LYS A 375 -34.19 14.14 -12.46
CA LYS A 375 -34.53 12.75 -12.80
C LYS A 375 -35.95 12.64 -13.37
N GLU A 376 -36.92 13.27 -12.70
CA GLU A 376 -38.32 13.28 -13.15
C GLU A 376 -38.48 13.96 -14.52
N MET A 377 -37.81 15.09 -14.72
CA MET A 377 -37.80 15.82 -16.02
C MET A 377 -37.17 15.02 -17.14
N ALA A 378 -36.11 14.26 -16.83
CA ALA A 378 -35.40 13.42 -17.79
C ALA A 378 -36.10 12.08 -18.08
N HIS A 379 -37.19 11.77 -17.37
CA HIS A 379 -37.89 10.48 -17.43
C HIS A 379 -36.96 9.27 -17.19
N LEU A 380 -35.97 9.45 -16.31
CA LEU A 380 -35.01 8.43 -15.89
C LEU A 380 -35.51 7.64 -14.68
#